data_AF-A0A251XIA9-F1
#
_entry.id   AF-A0A251XIA9-F1
#
_cell.length_a   1.000
_cell.length_b   1.000
_cell.length_c   1.000
_cell.angle_alpha   90.00
_cell.angle_beta   90.00
_cell.angle_gamma   90.00
#
_symmetry.space_group_name_H-M   'P 1'
#
loop_
_entity.id
_entity.type
_entity.pdbx_description
1 polymer ?
#
loop_
_entity_poly.entity_id
_entity_poly.type
_entity_poly.pdbx_seq_one_letter_code
_entity_poly.pdbx_strand_id
1 'polypeptide(L)' 'MTASAPTSTTAAPPRADDDGTGTAAPSGLVVAGLSKDLGGRTIVDDLHLDVARGELVALLGPSAAGRPPRSA' A
#
# COMPACT_ATOMS: atom_id res chain seq x y z
N MET A 1 9.02 -33.96 6.23
CA MET A 1 8.60 -33.08 5.12
C MET A 1 8.56 -31.66 5.66
N THR A 2 9.67 -30.94 5.57
CA THR A 2 9.84 -29.56 6.07
C THR A 2 9.55 -28.58 4.95
N ALA A 3 8.49 -27.78 5.10
CA ALA A 3 8.17 -26.70 4.16
C ALA A 3 8.97 -25.45 4.55
N SER A 4 9.86 -24.99 3.67
CA SER A 4 10.56 -23.71 3.79
C SER A 4 9.60 -22.55 3.50
N ALA A 5 9.66 -21.52 4.33
CA ALA A 5 8.95 -20.26 4.13
C ALA A 5 9.54 -19.47 2.93
N PRO A 6 8.73 -18.73 2.15
CA PRO A 6 9.26 -17.79 1.17
C PRO A 6 9.80 -16.55 1.87
N THR A 7 11.07 -16.22 1.62
CA THR A 7 11.69 -14.95 2.02
C THR A 7 11.25 -13.85 1.07
N SER A 8 10.51 -12.87 1.57
CA SER A 8 10.22 -11.63 0.84
C SER A 8 11.50 -10.79 0.76
N THR A 9 12.11 -10.75 -0.42
CA THR A 9 13.18 -9.80 -0.70
C THR A 9 12.52 -8.46 -1.09
N THR A 10 12.71 -7.44 -0.26
CA THR A 10 12.33 -6.06 -0.64
C THR A 10 13.46 -5.48 -1.48
N ALA A 11 13.16 -5.15 -2.74
CA ALA A 11 14.11 -4.55 -3.67
C ALA A 11 13.99 -3.03 -3.60
N ALA A 12 15.08 -2.35 -3.25
CA ALA A 12 15.15 -0.89 -3.15
C ALA A 12 15.08 -0.22 -4.54
N PRO A 13 14.20 0.79 -4.77
CA PRO A 13 14.11 1.49 -6.06
C PRO A 13 15.19 2.57 -6.26
N PRO A 14 15.38 3.05 -7.51
CA PRO A 14 16.42 4.03 -7.87
C PRO A 14 16.07 5.45 -7.38
N ARG A 15 17.11 6.17 -6.93
CA ARG A 15 17.02 7.51 -6.31
C ARG A 15 16.81 8.61 -7.36
N ALA A 16 15.88 9.52 -7.07
CA ALA A 16 15.81 10.84 -7.68
C ALA A 16 15.42 11.87 -6.58
N ASP A 17 16.34 12.80 -6.32
CA ASP A 17 16.26 13.93 -5.37
C ASP A 17 15.32 15.04 -5.93
N ASP A 18 14.27 15.48 -5.24
CA ASP A 18 14.12 16.69 -4.36
C ASP A 18 13.61 17.97 -5.05
N ASP A 19 12.54 18.57 -4.51
CA ASP A 19 12.56 19.97 -4.01
C ASP A 19 11.24 20.35 -3.30
N GLY A 20 11.32 21.08 -2.17
CA GLY A 20 10.15 21.77 -1.60
C GLY A 20 10.07 21.98 -0.08
N THR A 21 11.10 22.57 0.52
CA THR A 21 11.05 23.44 1.72
C THR A 21 10.33 22.96 2.99
N GLY A 22 11.12 22.40 3.92
CA GLY A 22 10.83 22.33 5.35
C GLY A 22 11.78 21.35 6.03
N THR A 23 12.40 21.73 7.15
CA THR A 23 13.32 20.91 7.96
C THR A 23 12.62 19.72 8.63
N ALA A 24 12.01 18.85 7.85
CA ALA A 24 11.56 17.53 8.26
C ALA A 24 12.38 16.52 7.44
N ALA A 25 12.96 15.52 8.10
CA ALA A 25 13.61 14.39 7.44
C ALA A 25 12.72 13.88 6.29
N PRO A 26 13.28 13.37 5.17
CA PRO A 26 12.50 13.04 3.97
C PRO A 26 11.38 12.06 4.32
N SER A 27 10.19 12.59 4.59
CA SER A 27 9.04 11.82 4.99
C SER A 27 8.40 11.28 3.73
N GLY A 28 8.29 9.96 3.64
CA GLY A 28 7.54 9.35 2.57
C GLY A 28 6.02 9.35 2.86
N LEU A 29 5.28 8.40 2.30
CA LEU A 29 3.83 8.30 2.48
C LEU A 29 3.50 7.59 3.80
N VAL A 30 2.85 8.30 4.71
CA VAL A 30 2.29 7.72 5.94
C VAL A 30 0.77 7.69 5.85
N VAL A 31 0.20 6.50 6.01
CA VAL A 31 -1.22 6.22 6.16
C VAL A 31 -1.42 5.65 7.55
N ALA A 32 -2.36 6.20 8.31
CA ALA A 32 -2.71 5.70 9.64
C ALA A 32 -4.22 5.57 9.78
N GLY A 33 -4.66 4.38 10.19
CA GLY A 33 -6.06 4.06 10.47
C GLY A 33 -7.03 4.25 9.31
N LEU A 34 -6.58 4.01 8.07
CA LEU A 34 -7.44 4.14 6.91
C LEU A 34 -8.48 3.02 6.90
N SER A 35 -9.75 3.39 7.02
CA SER A 35 -10.89 2.48 6.87
C SER A 35 -11.78 2.95 5.72
N LYS A 36 -12.36 2.00 4.99
CA LYS A 36 -13.21 2.28 3.83
C LYS A 36 -14.35 1.27 3.74
N ASP A 37 -15.56 1.80 3.71
CA ASP A 37 -16.76 1.04 3.37
C ASP A 37 -17.17 1.25 1.91
N LEU A 38 -17.60 0.17 1.26
CA LEU A 38 -18.15 0.19 -0.09
C LEU A 38 -19.34 -0.78 -0.19
N GLY A 39 -20.54 -0.21 -0.37
CA GLY A 39 -21.77 -0.99 -0.50
C GLY A 39 -22.14 -1.76 0.76
N GLY A 40 -22.00 -1.13 1.93
CA GLY A 40 -22.34 -1.72 3.23
C GLY A 40 -21.36 -2.79 3.73
N ARG A 41 -20.17 -2.87 3.13
CA ARG A 41 -19.10 -3.78 3.54
C ARG A 41 -17.81 -2.99 3.71
N THR A 42 -17.11 -3.25 4.81
CA THR A 42 -15.78 -2.72 5.06
C THR A 42 -14.79 -3.43 4.15
N ILE A 43 -14.20 -2.68 3.22
CA ILE A 43 -13.23 -3.17 2.23
C ILE A 43 -11.78 -2.83 2.61
N VAL A 44 -11.59 -1.85 3.48
CA VAL A 44 -10.33 -1.55 4.15
C VAL A 44 -10.68 -1.28 5.61
N ASP A 45 -9.99 -1.89 6.56
CA ASP A 45 -10.23 -1.75 7.98
C ASP A 45 -8.91 -1.44 8.68
N ASP A 46 -8.83 -0.29 9.37
CA ASP A 46 -7.69 0.21 10.13
C ASP A 46 -6.31 0.03 9.45
N LEU A 47 -6.17 0.46 8.20
CA LEU A 47 -4.90 0.32 7.46
C LEU A 47 -3.86 1.36 7.92
N HIS A 48 -2.71 0.85 8.36
CA HIS A 48 -1.50 1.61 8.63
C HIS A 48 -0.40 1.23 7.62
N LEU A 49 0.21 2.22 6.98
CA LEU A 49 1.25 2.04 5.97
C LEU A 49 2.26 3.18 6.09
N ASP A 50 3.55 2.84 6.10
CA ASP A 50 4.64 3.80 5.96
C ASP A 50 5.47 3.38 4.73
N VAL A 51 5.61 4.28 3.77
CA VAL A 51 6.39 4.07 2.55
C VAL A 51 7.47 5.12 2.51
N ALA A 52 8.73 4.71 2.53
CA ALA A 52 9.84 5.65 2.52
C ALA A 52 9.94 6.41 1.18
N ARG A 53 10.64 7.55 1.18
CA ARG A 53 10.91 8.29 -0.05
C ARG A 53 11.73 7.41 -1.00
N GLY A 54 11.28 7.31 -2.25
CA GLY A 54 11.89 6.46 -3.26
C GLY A 54 11.53 4.98 -3.13
N GLU A 55 10.61 4.61 -2.24
CA GLU A 55 10.07 3.25 -2.14
C GLU A 55 8.80 3.10 -2.99
N LEU A 56 8.70 2.00 -3.73
CA LEU A 56 7.55 1.67 -4.57
C LEU A 56 6.83 0.46 -3.96
N VAL A 57 5.62 0.69 -3.46
CA VAL A 57 4.79 -0.36 -2.86
C VAL A 57 3.52 -0.53 -3.68
N ALA A 58 3.21 -1.77 -4.07
CA ALA A 58 1.96 -2.13 -4.73
C ALA A 58 1.10 -2.97 -3.78
N LEU A 59 -0.07 -2.44 -3.41
CA LEU A 59 -1.07 -3.18 -2.65
C LEU A 59 -1.91 -4.03 -3.62
N LEU A 60 -1.80 -5.35 -3.50
CA LEU A 60 -2.53 -6.30 -4.32
C LEU A 60 -3.58 -7.02 -3.47
N GLY A 61 -4.84 -6.87 -3.86
CA GLY A 61 -5.95 -7.61 -3.27
C GLY A 61 -6.31 -8.85 -4.09
N PRO A 62 -7.16 -9.76 -3.55
CA PRO A 62 -7.81 -10.78 -4.36
C PRO A 62 -8.49 -10.13 -5.57
N SER A 63 -8.33 -10.73 -6.74
CA SER A 63 -8.78 -10.15 -8.02
C SER A 63 -10.22 -9.66 -7.93
N ALA A 64 -10.45 -8.40 -8.30
CA ALA A 64 -11.77 -7.79 -8.40
C ALA A 64 -12.63 -8.37 -9.54
N ALA A 65 -12.23 -9.49 -10.15
CA ALA A 65 -12.93 -10.16 -11.25
C ALA A 65 -14.32 -10.73 -10.90
N GLY A 66 -14.83 -10.48 -9.69
CA GLY A 66 -16.11 -11.02 -9.21
C GLY A 66 -17.28 -10.02 -9.16
N ARG A 67 -17.11 -8.73 -9.47
CA ARG A 67 -18.24 -7.78 -9.42
C ARG A 67 -18.84 -7.56 -10.81
N PRO A 68 -19.99 -8.17 -11.15
CA PRO A 68 -20.72 -7.77 -12.35
C PRO A 68 -21.19 -6.30 -12.19
N PRO A 69 -21.25 -5.51 -13.28
CA PRO A 69 -21.83 -4.18 -13.24
C PRO A 69 -23.29 -4.29 -12.76
N ARG A 70 -23.68 -3.47 -11.77
CA ARG A 70 -25.10 -3.33 -11.42
C ARG A 70 -25.74 -2.39 -12.43
N SER A 71 -26.63 -2.92 -13.27
CA SER A 71 -27.52 -2.11 -14.10
C SER A 71 -28.51 -1.37 -13.22
N ALA A 72 -28.65 -0.07 -13.50
CA ALA A 72 -29.71 0.79 -13.01
C ALA A 72 -31.08 0.39 -13.60
#